data_AF-A0A314UWP4-F1
#
_entry.id   AF-A0A314UWP4-F1
#
_cell.length_a   1.000
_cell.length_b   1.000
_cell.length_c   1.000
_cell.angle_alpha   90.00
_cell.angle_beta   90.00
_cell.angle_gamma   90.00
#
_symmetry.space_group_name_H-M   'P 1'
#
loop_
_entity.id
_entity.type
_entity.pdbx_description
1 polymer ?
#
loop_
_entity_poly.entity_id
_entity_poly.type
_entity_poly.pdbx_seq_one_letter_code
_entity_poly.pdbx_strand_id
1 'polypeptide(L)'
;MGIQLGVLLTSICHILLVISEGVHDHSTWRLMSTVDLLKHGIPDPSSPTLSNSLSSNIGPEKDSRDKAHEGGEYMATPVFVHTKLRDHDLSPHNIVQLRKALAQYVSTSSFMNQKMEICQKS
;
A
#
# COMPACT_ATOMS: atom_id res chain seq x y z
N MET A 1 -0.75 13.86 -12.32
CA MET A 1 -1.87 12.89 -12.35
C MET A 1 -1.58 11.57 -11.62
N GLY A 2 -0.34 11.07 -11.53
CA GLY A 2 -0.06 9.75 -10.94
C GLY A 2 -0.39 9.59 -9.44
N ILE A 3 -0.14 10.61 -8.61
CA ILE A 3 -0.37 10.53 -7.15
C ILE A 3 -1.87 10.45 -6.81
N GLN A 4 -2.70 11.32 -7.40
CA GLN A 4 -4.15 11.32 -7.16
C GLN A 4 -4.79 9.98 -7.54
N LEU A 5 -4.39 9.44 -8.70
CA LEU A 5 -4.85 8.12 -9.13
C LEU A 5 -4.34 7.01 -8.19
N GLY A 6 -3.08 7.09 -7.75
CA GLY A 6 -2.49 6.15 -6.80
C GLY A 6 -3.27 6.08 -5.49
N VAL A 7 -3.54 7.23 -4.87
CA VAL A 7 -4.33 7.33 -3.63
C VAL A 7 -5.73 6.75 -3.81
N LEU A 8 -6.40 7.09 -4.91
CA LEU A 8 -7.73 6.55 -5.22
C LEU A 8 -7.69 5.02 -5.35
N LEU A 9 -6.79 4.46 -6.16
CA LEU A 9 -6.68 3.02 -6.37
C LEU A 9 -6.37 2.29 -5.06
N THR A 10 -5.48 2.83 -4.23
CA THR A 10 -5.18 2.23 -2.93
C THR A 10 -6.36 2.25 -1.96
N SER A 11 -7.33 3.14 -2.15
CA SER A 11 -8.51 3.25 -1.30
C SER A 11 -9.67 2.33 -1.68
N ILE A 12 -9.76 1.92 -2.95
CA ILE A 12 -10.92 1.16 -3.46
C ILE A 12 -10.58 -0.27 -3.88
N CYS A 13 -9.29 -0.58 -4.07
CA CYS A 13 -8.86 -1.92 -4.48
C CYS A 13 -8.45 -2.75 -3.27
N HIS A 14 -8.58 -4.08 -3.37
CA HIS A 14 -8.01 -5.02 -2.39
C HIS A 14 -6.54 -5.33 -2.71
N ILE A 15 -6.22 -5.46 -4.00
CA ILE A 15 -4.89 -5.75 -4.52
C ILE A 15 -4.55 -4.71 -5.58
N LEU A 16 -3.34 -4.17 -5.54
CA LEU A 16 -2.82 -3.21 -6.52
C LEU A 16 -1.55 -3.75 -7.17
N LEU A 17 -1.57 -3.99 -8.48
CA LEU A 17 -0.37 -4.40 -9.22
C LEU A 17 0.51 -3.17 -9.51
N VAL A 18 1.70 -3.16 -8.94
CA VAL A 18 2.70 -2.10 -9.13
C VAL A 18 3.71 -2.57 -10.17
N ILE A 19 3.50 -2.17 -11.43
CA ILE A 19 4.30 -2.63 -12.56
C ILE A 19 5.48 -1.68 -12.80
N SER A 20 6.69 -2.22 -12.91
CA SER A 20 7.90 -1.54 -13.34
C SER A 20 8.54 -2.25 -14.56
N GLU A 21 9.23 -1.48 -15.39
CA GLU A 21 9.96 -1.97 -16.55
C GLU A 21 11.46 -2.10 -16.26
N GLY A 22 12.00 -3.31 -16.44
CA GLY A 22 13.39 -3.59 -16.10
C GLY A 22 13.70 -3.44 -14.61
N VAL A 23 14.98 -3.53 -14.25
CA VAL A 23 15.43 -3.51 -12.84
C VAL A 23 15.78 -2.12 -12.29
N HIS A 24 15.84 -1.11 -13.17
CA HIS A 24 16.30 0.24 -12.82
C HIS A 24 15.16 1.26 -12.68
N ASP A 25 13.95 0.92 -13.11
CA ASP A 25 12.79 1.81 -12.94
C ASP A 25 12.18 1.65 -11.55
N HIS A 26 12.55 2.57 -10.65
CA HIS A 26 12.02 2.66 -9.29
C HIS A 26 10.98 3.78 -9.14
N SER A 27 10.58 4.43 -10.24
CA SER A 27 9.68 5.60 -10.20
C SER A 27 8.33 5.23 -9.58
N THR A 28 7.77 4.07 -9.95
CA THR A 28 6.51 3.56 -9.41
C THR A 28 6.61 3.20 -7.94
N TRP A 29 7.76 2.71 -7.45
CA TRP A 29 7.91 2.39 -6.02
C TRP A 29 8.01 3.66 -5.16
N ARG A 30 8.69 4.69 -5.69
CA ARG A 30 8.72 6.01 -5.05
C ARG A 30 7.31 6.61 -4.99
N LEU A 31 6.54 6.49 -6.06
CA LEU A 31 5.13 6.89 -6.07
C LEU A 31 4.34 6.16 -4.99
N MET A 32 4.49 4.83 -4.87
CA MET A 32 3.82 4.06 -3.81
C MET A 32 4.25 4.50 -2.40
N SER A 33 5.53 4.84 -2.20
CA SER A 33 6.01 5.40 -0.93
C SER A 33 5.36 6.74 -0.62
N THR A 34 5.16 7.60 -1.63
CA THR A 34 4.41 8.86 -1.45
C THR A 34 2.94 8.61 -1.16
N VAL A 35 2.29 7.67 -1.87
CA VAL A 35 0.88 7.33 -1.66
C VAL A 35 0.66 6.76 -0.25
N ASP A 36 1.60 5.96 0.25
CA ASP A 36 1.58 5.41 1.61
C ASP A 36 1.52 6.48 2.69
N LEU A 37 2.23 7.60 2.49
CA LEU A 37 2.23 8.75 3.41
C LEU A 37 0.95 9.59 3.31
N LEU A 38 0.15 9.43 2.25
CA LEU A 38 -1.02 10.27 1.96
C LEU A 38 -2.35 9.59 2.27
N LYS A 39 -2.35 8.34 2.72
CA LYS A 39 -3.57 7.52 2.89
C LYS A 39 -4.36 7.78 4.18
N HIS A 40 -3.94 8.74 5.00
CA HIS A 40 -4.57 9.01 6.29
C HIS A 40 -6.09 9.26 6.15
N GLY A 41 -6.87 8.57 6.98
CA GLY A 41 -8.31 8.79 7.09
C GLY A 41 -9.19 8.14 6.02
N ILE A 42 -8.68 7.13 5.29
CA ILE A 42 -9.48 6.37 4.31
C ILE A 42 -10.16 5.19 5.02
N PRO A 43 -11.50 5.18 5.15
CA PRO A 43 -12.23 4.07 5.75
C PRO A 43 -12.22 2.86 4.81
N ASP A 44 -12.20 1.66 5.39
CA ASP A 44 -12.32 0.40 4.65
C ASP A 44 -13.64 0.36 3.85
N PRO A 45 -13.60 0.26 2.51
CA PRO A 45 -14.80 0.23 1.67
C PRO A 45 -15.63 -1.05 1.86
N SER A 46 -15.03 -2.11 2.42
CA SER A 46 -15.71 -3.37 2.73
C SER A 46 -16.34 -3.39 4.13
N SER A 47 -16.04 -2.39 4.98
CA SER A 47 -16.71 -2.23 6.25
C SER A 47 -18.15 -1.74 6.03
N PRO A 48 -19.15 -2.37 6.67
CA PRO A 48 -20.49 -1.80 6.69
C PRO A 48 -20.39 -0.43 7.34
N THR A 49 -20.77 0.61 6.59
CA THR A 49 -20.75 2.00 7.02
C THR A 49 -21.31 2.11 8.44
N LEU A 50 -20.48 2.50 9.41
CA LEU A 50 -20.97 3.13 10.64
C LEU A 50 -21.45 4.55 10.26
N SER A 51 -22.54 4.61 9.50
CA SER A 51 -23.29 5.82 9.29
C SER A 51 -23.97 6.18 10.61
N ASN A 52 -23.26 6.94 11.45
CA ASN A 52 -23.77 8.01 12.31
C ASN A 52 -22.78 8.33 13.42
N SER A 53 -21.95 9.37 13.22
CA SER A 53 -21.73 10.41 14.23
C SER A 53 -20.85 11.54 13.68
N LEU A 54 -21.36 12.27 12.67
CA LEU A 54 -20.88 13.63 12.41
C LEU A 54 -22.08 14.59 12.46
N SER A 55 -22.67 14.71 13.65
CA SER A 55 -23.45 15.87 14.04
C SER A 55 -23.66 15.83 15.56
N SER A 56 -22.85 16.57 16.29
CA SER A 56 -23.30 17.44 17.39
C SER A 56 -22.09 18.02 18.12
N ASN A 57 -22.02 19.35 18.05
CA ASN A 57 -21.26 20.15 19.00
C ASN A 57 -21.94 20.07 20.39
N ILE A 58 -21.11 20.06 21.45
CA ILE A 58 -21.34 20.49 22.85
C ILE A 58 -22.03 19.50 23.82
N GLY A 59 -21.25 19.05 24.82
CA GLY A 59 -21.73 18.48 26.10
C GLY A 59 -20.70 17.56 26.80
N PRO A 60 -20.24 17.84 28.04
CA PRO A 60 -19.18 17.07 28.70
C PRO A 60 -19.69 16.17 29.84
N GLU A 61 -19.83 14.85 29.64
CA GLU A 61 -19.94 13.93 30.78
C GLU A 61 -19.65 12.44 30.47
N LYS A 62 -18.56 11.97 31.07
CA LYS A 62 -18.43 10.72 31.86
C LYS A 62 -18.57 9.34 31.18
N ASP A 63 -17.38 8.78 30.91
CA ASP A 63 -16.88 7.44 31.30
C ASP A 63 -17.38 6.14 30.65
N SER A 64 -16.40 5.29 30.32
CA SER A 64 -16.44 3.84 30.12
C SER A 64 -17.10 3.25 28.86
N ARG A 65 -16.30 3.09 27.80
CA ARG A 65 -15.92 1.77 27.25
C ARG A 65 -14.99 1.93 26.06
N ASP A 66 -13.73 1.60 26.30
CA ASP A 66 -12.88 0.76 25.47
C ASP A 66 -13.40 0.50 24.03
N LYS A 67 -13.16 1.49 23.17
CA LYS A 67 -13.10 1.35 21.73
C LYS A 67 -11.97 2.26 21.29
N ALA A 68 -10.74 1.84 21.60
CA ALA A 68 -9.61 2.23 20.75
C ALA A 68 -10.10 2.06 19.32
N HIS A 69 -10.14 3.14 18.57
CA HIS A 69 -10.58 3.15 17.19
C HIS A 69 -9.53 2.37 16.39
N GLU A 70 -9.60 1.03 16.44
CA GLU A 70 -8.96 0.09 15.52
C GLU A 70 -9.63 0.16 14.15
N GLY A 71 -10.03 1.36 13.70
CA GLY A 71 -10.31 1.62 12.31
C GLY A 71 -8.97 1.69 11.59
N GLY A 72 -8.35 0.53 11.37
CA GLY A 72 -7.09 0.45 10.63
C GLY A 72 -7.24 1.17 9.30
N GLU A 73 -6.32 2.09 9.01
CA GLU A 73 -6.32 2.81 7.73
C GLU A 73 -6.28 1.80 6.58
N TYR A 74 -7.33 1.78 5.78
CA TYR A 74 -7.45 0.80 4.71
C TYR A 74 -6.51 1.15 3.57
N MET A 75 -5.76 0.15 3.10
CA MET A 75 -4.93 0.27 1.91
C MET A 75 -4.89 -1.03 1.14
N ALA A 76 -5.06 -0.94 -0.18
CA ALA A 76 -4.85 -2.05 -1.09
C ALA A 76 -3.47 -2.69 -0.86
N THR A 77 -3.41 -4.02 -0.94
CA THR A 77 -2.12 -4.70 -0.88
C THR A 77 -1.36 -4.52 -2.20
N PRO A 78 -0.16 -3.91 -2.20
CA PRO A 78 0.64 -3.82 -3.40
C PRO A 78 1.31 -5.16 -3.75
N VAL A 79 1.32 -5.50 -5.03
CA VAL A 79 2.11 -6.60 -5.60
C VAL A 79 3.04 -6.01 -6.65
N PHE A 80 4.34 -6.07 -6.39
CA PHE A 80 5.35 -5.48 -7.26
C PHE A 80 5.72 -6.44 -8.39
N VAL A 81 5.49 -6.03 -9.64
CA VAL A 81 5.71 -6.85 -10.83
C VAL A 81 6.75 -6.17 -11.72
N HIS A 82 7.83 -6.88 -12.01
CA HIS A 82 8.86 -6.44 -12.93
C HIS A 82 8.67 -7.10 -14.28
N THR A 83 8.60 -6.28 -15.33
CA THR A 83 8.43 -6.75 -16.70
C THR A 83 9.68 -6.46 -17.53
N LYS A 84 9.78 -7.12 -18.70
CA LYS A 84 10.90 -6.93 -19.65
C LYS A 84 12.29 -7.17 -19.04
N LEU A 85 12.35 -8.12 -18.10
CA LEU A 85 13.62 -8.60 -17.54
C LEU A 85 14.36 -9.45 -18.57
N ARG A 86 15.69 -9.29 -18.63
CA ARG A 86 16.58 -10.14 -19.42
C ARG A 86 17.10 -11.29 -18.56
N ASP A 87 17.63 -12.34 -19.19
CA ASP A 87 18.12 -13.52 -18.47
C ASP A 87 19.16 -13.20 -17.40
N HIS A 88 20.04 -12.21 -17.63
CA HIS A 88 21.02 -11.81 -16.61
C HIS A 88 20.38 -11.04 -15.44
N ASP A 89 19.26 -10.35 -15.65
CA ASP A 89 18.51 -9.67 -14.58
C ASP A 89 17.90 -10.70 -13.60
N LEU A 90 17.69 -11.94 -14.08
CA LEU A 90 17.16 -13.07 -13.30
C LEU A 90 18.25 -13.90 -12.59
N SER A 91 19.51 -13.44 -12.59
CA SER A 91 20.54 -14.13 -11.80
C SER A 91 20.17 -14.14 -10.31
N PRO A 92 20.48 -15.20 -9.55
CA PRO A 92 20.14 -15.28 -8.12
C PRO A 92 20.63 -14.07 -7.31
N HIS A 93 21.82 -13.57 -7.65
CA HIS A 93 22.40 -12.37 -7.05
C HIS A 93 21.52 -11.14 -7.30
N ASN A 94 21.08 -10.92 -8.54
CA ASN A 94 20.25 -9.76 -8.89
C ASN A 94 18.86 -9.84 -8.28
N ILE A 95 18.27 -11.04 -8.19
CA ILE A 95 17.00 -11.27 -7.48
C ILE A 95 17.14 -10.90 -6.00
N VAL A 96 18.22 -11.30 -5.34
CA VAL A 96 18.47 -10.97 -3.93
C VAL A 96 18.67 -9.45 -3.75
N GLN A 97 19.42 -8.80 -4.64
CA GLN A 97 19.59 -7.35 -4.61
C GLN A 97 18.26 -6.61 -4.81
N LEU A 98 17.44 -7.06 -5.75
CA LEU A 98 16.11 -6.49 -6.01
C LEU A 98 15.20 -6.63 -4.79
N ARG A 99 15.17 -7.81 -4.16
CA ARG A 99 14.44 -8.04 -2.91
C ARG A 99 14.90 -7.11 -1.79
N LYS A 100 16.22 -6.94 -1.64
CA LYS A 100 16.79 -6.04 -0.63
C LYS A 100 16.42 -4.58 -0.89
N ALA A 101 16.50 -4.13 -2.15
CA ALA A 101 16.10 -2.79 -2.53
C ALA A 101 14.61 -2.57 -2.27
N LEU A 102 13.74 -3.48 -2.71
CA LEU A 102 12.30 -3.36 -2.47
C LEU A 102 11.98 -3.35 -0.97
N ALA A 103 12.63 -4.25 -0.20
CA ALA A 103 12.48 -4.25 1.25
C ALA A 103 12.78 -2.86 1.82
N GLN A 104 13.87 -2.19 1.43
CA GLN A 104 14.17 -0.84 1.91
C GLN A 104 13.08 0.21 1.64
N TYR A 105 12.38 0.14 0.50
CA TYR A 105 11.26 1.03 0.20
C TYR A 105 10.00 0.72 1.01
N VAL A 106 9.84 -0.52 1.43
CA VAL A 106 8.63 -1.04 2.08
C VAL A 106 8.80 -1.16 3.60
N SER A 107 10.04 -1.22 4.12
CA SER A 107 10.36 -1.39 5.55
C SER A 107 9.76 -0.32 6.46
N THR A 108 9.63 0.90 5.95
CA THR A 108 9.09 2.05 6.71
C THR A 108 7.60 2.24 6.47
N SER A 109 7.00 1.40 5.64
CA SER A 109 5.63 1.53 5.20
C SER A 109 4.71 0.56 5.92
N SER A 110 3.44 0.93 6.08
CA SER A 110 2.42 -0.02 6.57
C SER A 110 2.10 -1.14 5.57
N PHE A 111 2.74 -1.16 4.39
CA PHE A 111 2.68 -2.26 3.42
C PHE A 111 3.13 -3.62 3.96
N MET A 112 3.78 -3.68 5.12
CA MET A 112 4.53 -4.83 5.63
C MET A 112 3.71 -6.05 6.10
N ASN A 113 2.47 -6.21 5.62
CA ASN A 113 1.62 -7.36 5.96
C ASN A 113 1.55 -8.46 4.89
N GLN A 114 2.29 -8.39 3.77
CA GLN A 114 2.16 -9.43 2.71
C GLN A 114 3.44 -9.94 2.03
N LYS A 115 3.28 -11.18 1.55
CA LYS A 115 4.23 -12.06 0.89
C LYS A 115 4.74 -11.44 -0.42
N MET A 116 6.06 -11.32 -0.54
CA MET A 116 6.71 -10.85 -1.77
C MET A 116 6.89 -12.02 -2.75
N GLU A 117 6.12 -12.02 -3.85
CA GLU A 117 6.24 -13.00 -4.94
C GLU A 117 6.69 -12.30 -6.23
N ILE A 118 7.72 -12.85 -6.89
CA ILE A 118 8.20 -12.37 -8.19
C ILE A 118 7.62 -13.34 -9.22
N CYS A 119 6.62 -12.91 -9.97
CA CYS A 119 6.02 -13.70 -11.06
C CYS A 119 6.66 -13.34 -12.40
N GLN A 120 7.11 -14.36 -13.14
CA GLN A 120 7.47 -14.27 -14.56
C GLN A 120 6.29 -14.78 -15.38
N LYS A 121 5.92 -14.07 -16.45
CA LYS A 121 5.08 -14.62 -17.52
C LYS A 121 5.98 -14.89 -18.72
N SER A 122 6.22 -16.18 -18.98
CA SER A 122 6.94 -16.67 -20.16
C SER A 122 6.14 -16.45 -21.43
#